data_AF-A0A842JCW0-F1
#
_entry.id   AF-A0A842JCW0-F1
#
_cell.length_a   1.000
_cell.length_b   1.000
_cell.length_c   1.000
_cell.angle_alpha   90.00
_cell.angle_beta   90.00
_cell.angle_gamma   90.00
#
_symmetry.space_group_name_H-M   'P 1'
#
loop_
_entity.id
_entity.type
_entity.pdbx_description
1 polymer ?
#
loop_
_entity_poly.entity_id
_entity_poly.type
_entity_poly.pdbx_seq_one_letter_code
_entity_poly.pdbx_strand_id
1 'polypeptide(L)'
;MGTILLVECKNRAKITGVTVLRNLSFVMDAKGCRTGLIVSMSGFSKVAVEQSIRLACQGKSILLIDGDDLSDIAGGIHPSTLVKRKHCTLQKEIEDNLGQLY
;
A
#
# COMPACT_ATOMS: atom_id res chain seq x y z
N MET A 1 -8.47 -21.87 5.37
CA MET A 1 -9.03 -20.83 4.47
C MET A 1 -7.88 -19.96 4.03
N GLY A 2 -7.70 -19.73 2.72
CA GLY A 2 -6.58 -18.95 2.20
C GLY A 2 -6.74 -17.44 2.46
N THR A 3 -5.63 -16.73 2.56
CA THR A 3 -5.62 -15.27 2.72
C THR A 3 -6.16 -14.60 1.45
N ILE A 4 -7.14 -13.71 1.61
CA ILE A 4 -7.64 -12.85 0.52
C ILE A 4 -6.74 -11.62 0.43
N LEU A 5 -6.21 -11.34 -0.76
CA LEU A 5 -5.48 -10.11 -1.08
C LEU A 5 -6.33 -9.32 -2.07
N LEU A 6 -6.67 -8.07 -1.73
CA LEU A 6 -7.35 -7.19 -2.66
C LEU A 6 -6.34 -6.29 -3.38
N VAL A 7 -6.50 -6.19 -4.70
CA VAL A 7 -5.59 -5.40 -5.55
C VAL A 7 -6.41 -4.39 -6.35
N GLU A 8 -6.03 -3.13 -6.26
CA GLU A 8 -6.62 -2.02 -7.01
C GLU A 8 -5.56 -1.44 -7.96
N CYS A 9 -5.83 -1.45 -9.27
CA CYS A 9 -4.92 -0.90 -10.28
C CYS A 9 -5.44 0.42 -10.83
N LYS A 10 -4.63 1.49 -10.73
CA LYS A 10 -4.91 2.83 -11.25
C LYS A 10 -3.92 3.20 -12.33
N ASN A 11 -4.33 3.01 -13.59
CA ASN A 11 -3.60 3.51 -14.74
C ASN A 11 -4.14 4.89 -15.15
N ARG A 12 -3.66 5.95 -14.50
CA ARG A 12 -4.03 7.34 -14.80
C ARG A 12 -2.78 8.21 -14.81
N ALA A 13 -2.81 9.29 -15.58
CA ALA A 13 -1.73 10.28 -15.58
C ALA A 13 -1.69 11.14 -14.29
N LYS A 14 -2.76 11.11 -13.49
CA LYS A 14 -2.90 11.95 -12.28
C LYS A 14 -2.52 11.16 -11.03
N ILE A 15 -1.72 11.79 -10.16
CA ILE A 15 -1.32 11.30 -8.84
C ILE A 15 -2.52 10.69 -8.10
N THR A 16 -2.33 9.49 -7.54
CA THR A 16 -3.37 8.79 -6.78
C THR A 16 -3.56 9.43 -5.41
N GLY A 17 -4.77 9.93 -5.16
CA GLY A 17 -5.16 10.54 -3.89
C GLY A 17 -5.80 9.57 -2.89
N VAL A 18 -6.12 10.09 -1.71
CA VAL A 18 -6.64 9.32 -0.55
C VAL A 18 -7.95 8.57 -0.82
N THR A 19 -8.78 9.04 -1.77
CA THR A 19 -10.08 8.41 -2.06
C THR A 19 -9.93 6.97 -2.52
N VAL A 20 -8.90 6.64 -3.30
CA VAL A 20 -8.66 5.27 -3.77
C VAL A 20 -8.35 4.34 -2.59
N LEU A 21 -7.53 4.82 -1.66
CA LEU A 21 -7.17 4.11 -0.44
C LEU A 21 -8.38 3.86 0.47
N ARG A 22 -9.24 4.87 0.64
CA ARG A 22 -10.49 4.74 1.44
C ARG A 22 -11.46 3.74 0.80
N ASN A 23 -11.63 3.80 -0.51
CA ASN A 23 -12.50 2.88 -1.22
C ASN A 23 -12.01 1.44 -1.08
N LEU A 24 -10.70 1.20 -1.25
CA LEU A 24 -10.13 -0.13 -1.05
C LEU A 24 -10.29 -0.59 0.40
N SER A 25 -10.00 0.28 1.38
CA SER A 25 -10.15 -0.04 2.81
C SER A 25 -11.58 -0.45 3.17
N PHE A 26 -12.59 0.24 2.61
CA PHE A 26 -14.00 -0.12 2.80
C PHE A 26 -14.32 -1.53 2.24
N VAL A 27 -13.84 -1.84 1.04
CA VAL A 27 -14.03 -3.18 0.44
C VAL A 27 -13.28 -4.25 1.24
N MET A 28 -12.09 -3.94 1.75
CA MET A 28 -11.31 -4.82 2.62
C MET A 28 -12.12 -5.21 3.87
N ASP A 29 -12.73 -4.25 4.54
CA ASP A 29 -13.58 -4.50 5.71
C ASP A 29 -14.77 -5.41 5.36
N ALA A 30 -15.47 -5.13 4.26
CA ALA A 30 -16.60 -5.92 3.80
C ALA A 30 -16.22 -7.37 3.42
N LYS A 31 -14.96 -7.61 3.05
CA LYS A 31 -14.44 -8.93 2.67
C LYS A 31 -13.65 -9.63 3.77
N GLY A 32 -13.54 -9.03 4.97
CA GLY A 32 -12.73 -9.57 6.06
C GLY A 32 -11.23 -9.62 5.73
N CYS A 33 -10.76 -8.73 4.86
CA CYS A 33 -9.39 -8.69 4.37
C CYS A 33 -8.58 -7.64 5.15
N ARG A 34 -7.34 -7.97 5.52
CA ARG A 34 -6.43 -7.07 6.26
C ARG A 34 -5.28 -6.52 5.42
N THR A 35 -5.07 -7.07 4.23
CA THR A 35 -3.97 -6.68 3.34
C THR A 35 -4.49 -6.32 1.96
N GLY A 36 -4.14 -5.13 1.49
CA GLY A 36 -4.45 -4.65 0.15
C GLY A 36 -3.20 -4.19 -0.58
N LEU A 37 -3.31 -4.07 -1.90
CA LEU A 37 -2.29 -3.50 -2.76
C LEU A 37 -2.94 -2.46 -3.67
N ILE A 38 -2.34 -1.29 -3.81
CA ILE A 38 -2.71 -0.31 -4.82
C ILE A 38 -1.53 -0.12 -5.76
N VAL A 39 -1.76 -0.26 -7.06
CA VAL A 39 -0.76 -0.04 -8.10
C VAL A 39 -1.10 1.24 -8.85
N SER A 40 -0.15 2.17 -8.98
CA SER A 40 -0.36 3.46 -9.63
C SER A 40 0.89 3.97 -10.34
N MET A 41 0.91 4.00 -11.67
CA MET A 41 2.04 4.50 -12.46
C MET A 41 2.42 5.94 -12.12
N SER A 42 1.45 6.80 -11.81
CA SER A 42 1.67 8.22 -11.47
C SER A 42 2.03 8.46 -10.00
N GLY A 43 2.27 7.41 -9.21
CA GLY A 43 2.55 7.50 -7.78
C GLY A 43 1.36 7.97 -6.94
N PHE A 44 1.66 8.39 -5.71
CA PHE A 44 0.69 8.69 -4.66
C PHE A 44 0.93 10.06 -4.04
N SER A 45 -0.14 10.74 -3.61
CA SER A 45 0.03 12.00 -2.89
C SER A 45 0.60 11.74 -1.49
N LYS A 46 1.32 12.71 -0.93
CA LYS A 46 1.84 12.62 0.45
C LYS A 46 0.75 12.24 1.45
N VAL A 47 -0.43 12.85 1.31
CA VAL A 47 -1.60 12.55 2.15
C VAL A 47 -2.05 11.09 2.00
N ALA A 48 -1.99 10.52 0.79
CA ALA A 48 -2.33 9.10 0.59
C ALA A 48 -1.32 8.17 1.28
N VAL A 49 -0.03 8.51 1.25
CA VAL A 49 1.05 7.76 1.92
C VAL A 49 0.90 7.83 3.45
N GLU A 50 0.68 9.03 4.00
CA GLU A 50 0.45 9.20 5.45
C GLU A 50 -0.79 8.41 5.92
N GLN A 51 -1.84 8.39 5.10
CA GLN A 51 -3.05 7.63 5.42
C GLN A 51 -2.86 6.12 5.29
N SER A 52 -2.01 5.63 4.38
CA SER A 52 -1.67 4.21 4.35
C SER A 52 -0.94 3.76 5.62
N ILE A 53 -0.02 4.59 6.13
CA ILE A 53 0.70 4.31 7.39
C ILE A 53 -0.30 4.29 8.56
N ARG A 54 -1.19 5.29 8.67
CA ARG A 54 -2.22 5.33 9.72
C ARG A 54 -3.13 4.10 9.72
N LEU A 55 -3.58 3.65 8.54
CA LEU A 55 -4.37 2.42 8.43
C LEU A 55 -3.57 1.19 8.86
N ALA A 56 -2.28 1.15 8.54
CA ALA A 56 -1.41 0.05 8.93
C ALA A 56 -1.22 -0.02 10.45
N CYS A 57 -1.07 1.11 11.14
CA CYS A 57 -1.09 1.17 12.62
C CYS A 57 -2.41 0.66 13.22
N GLN A 58 -3.51 0.70 12.46
CA GLN A 58 -4.82 0.15 12.84
C GLN A 58 -5.01 -1.32 12.42
N GLY A 59 -3.95 -1.99 11.95
CA GLY A 59 -3.97 -3.37 11.51
C GLY A 59 -4.57 -3.59 10.12
N LYS A 60 -4.62 -2.57 9.26
CA LYS A 60 -5.00 -2.69 7.84
C LYS A 60 -3.84 -2.23 6.95
N SER A 61 -3.12 -3.17 6.37
CA SER A 61 -1.95 -2.86 5.56
C SER A 61 -2.35 -2.68 4.10
N ILE A 62 -2.11 -1.50 3.53
CA ILE A 62 -2.27 -1.24 2.10
C ILE A 62 -0.90 -0.89 1.53
N LEU A 63 -0.34 -1.77 0.72
CA LEU A 63 0.95 -1.52 0.05
C LEU A 63 0.72 -0.65 -1.19
N LEU A 64 1.51 0.40 -1.30
CA LEU A 64 1.46 1.36 -2.40
C LEU A 64 2.58 1.06 -3.39
N ILE A 65 2.25 0.58 -4.58
CA ILE A 65 3.20 0.27 -5.66
C ILE A 65 3.13 1.36 -6.72
N ASP A 66 4.22 2.07 -6.96
CA ASP A 66 4.28 3.20 -7.89
C ASP A 66 4.97 2.87 -9.23
N GLY A 67 5.16 3.88 -10.08
CA GLY A 67 5.81 3.71 -11.38
C GLY A 67 7.29 3.34 -11.30
N ASP A 68 7.99 3.79 -10.25
CA ASP A 68 9.39 3.44 -10.03
C ASP A 68 9.50 1.96 -9.63
N ASP A 69 8.62 1.51 -8.73
CA ASP A 69 8.49 0.10 -8.37
C ASP A 69 8.22 -0.80 -9.60
N LEU A 70 7.35 -0.34 -10.51
CA LEU A 70 7.03 -1.09 -11.73
C LEU A 70 8.21 -1.09 -12.73
N SER A 71 8.96 0.00 -12.79
CA SER A 71 10.17 0.11 -13.61
C SER A 71 11.27 -0.82 -13.10
N ASP A 72 11.43 -0.93 -11.78
CA ASP A 72 12.32 -1.87 -11.12
C ASP A 72 11.96 -3.33 -11.47
N ILE A 73 10.67 -3.67 -11.48
CA ILE A 73 10.20 -5.00 -11.90
C ILE A 73 10.51 -5.25 -13.38
N ALA A 74 10.25 -4.26 -14.24
CA ALA A 74 10.59 -4.34 -15.66
C ALA A 74 12.11 -4.48 -15.89
N GLY A 75 12.92 -3.90 -15.00
CA GLY A 75 14.39 -4.03 -14.97
C GLY A 75 14.90 -5.37 -14.42
N GLY A 76 14.02 -6.29 -14.05
CA GLY A 76 14.36 -7.66 -13.63
C GLY A 76 14.26 -7.93 -12.13
N ILE A 77 13.80 -6.97 -11.32
CA ILE A 77 13.51 -7.25 -9.90
C ILE A 77 12.27 -8.15 -9.81
N HIS A 78 12.40 -9.29 -9.13
CA HIS A 78 11.26 -10.18 -8.95
C HIS A 78 10.14 -9.50 -8.13
N PRO A 79 8.86 -9.56 -8.54
CA PRO A 79 7.77 -8.85 -7.85
C PRO A 79 7.65 -9.19 -6.36
N SER A 80 7.91 -10.45 -5.98
CA SER A 80 7.86 -10.85 -4.56
C SER A 80 8.95 -10.18 -3.72
N THR A 81 10.12 -9.88 -4.30
CA THR A 81 11.20 -9.15 -3.63
C THR A 81 10.77 -7.72 -3.36
N LEU A 82 10.13 -7.08 -4.35
CA LEU A 82 9.61 -5.73 -4.21
C LEU A 82 8.52 -5.65 -3.14
N VAL A 83 7.52 -6.55 -3.21
CA VAL A 83 6.43 -6.60 -2.23
C VAL A 83 6.96 -6.82 -0.81
N LYS A 84 7.95 -7.72 -0.63
CA LYS A 84 8.62 -7.92 0.66
C LYS A 84 9.31 -6.64 1.15
N ARG A 85 10.03 -5.94 0.28
CA ARG A 85 10.68 -4.66 0.61
C ARG A 85 9.65 -3.63 1.07
N LYS A 86 8.58 -3.42 0.30
CA LYS A 86 7.51 -2.46 0.64
C LYS A 86 6.82 -2.82 1.95
N HIS A 87 6.59 -4.10 2.21
CA HIS A 87 6.06 -4.57 3.49
C HIS A 87 7.00 -4.25 4.65
N CYS A 88 8.30 -4.58 4.53
CA CYS A 88 9.28 -4.28 5.58
C CYS A 88 9.43 -2.77 5.83
N THR A 89 9.42 -1.95 4.79
CA THR A 89 9.41 -0.48 4.93
C THR A 89 8.19 -0.02 5.71
N LEU A 90 6.99 -0.51 5.36
CA LEU A 90 5.77 -0.16 6.08
C LEU A 90 5.82 -0.58 7.55
N GLN A 91 6.37 -1.76 7.87
CA GLN A 91 6.52 -2.20 9.27
C GLN A 91 7.43 -1.27 10.07
N LYS A 92 8.56 -0.83 9.49
CA LYS A 92 9.44 0.15 10.15
C LYS A 92 8.73 1.48 10.41
N GLU A 93 7.98 1.98 9.44
CA GLU A 93 7.18 3.20 9.60
C GLU A 93 6.15 3.07 10.73
N ILE A 94 5.52 1.90 10.88
CA ILE A 94 4.59 1.62 11.99
C ILE A 94 5.33 1.65 13.34
N GLU A 95 6.48 0.97 13.43
CA GLU A 95 7.31 0.94 14.65
C GLU A 95 7.73 2.35 15.07
N ASP A 96 8.20 3.17 14.11
CA ASP A 96 8.61 4.55 14.35
C ASP A 96 7.44 5.43 14.81
N ASN A 97 6.26 5.26 14.22
CA ASN A 97 5.05 6.02 14.60
C ASN A 97 4.52 5.61 15.98
N LEU A 98 4.58 4.34 16.34
CA LEU A 98 4.21 3.87 17.68
C LEU A 98 5.20 4.34 18.74
N GLY A 99 6.50 4.37 18.41
CA GLY A 99 7.55 4.87 19.31
C GLY A 99 7.43 6.35 19.67
N GLN A 100 6.75 7.17 18.85
CA GLN A 100 6.49 8.59 19.13
C GLN A 100 5.32 8.83 20.09
N LEU A 101 4.54 7.79 20.43
CA LEU A 101 3.40 7.89 21.34
C LEU A 101 3.75 7.53 22.80
N TYR A 102 4.98 7.08 23.06
CA TYR A 102 5.51 6.68 24.36
C TYR A 102 6.76 7.50 24.71
#